data_AF-A0A956CGA5-F1
#
_entry.id   AF-A0A956CGA5-F1
#
_cell.length_a   1.000
_cell.length_b   1.000
_cell.length_c   1.000
_cell.angle_alpha   90.00
_cell.angle_beta   90.00
_cell.angle_gamma   90.00
#
_symmetry.space_group_name_H-M   'P 1'
#
loop_
_entity.id
_entity.type
_entity.pdbx_description
1 polymer ?
#
loop_
_entity_poly.entity_id
_entity_poly.type
_entity_poly.pdbx_seq_one_letter_code
_entity_poly.pdbx_strand_id
1 'polypeptide(L)'
;MTLVDEVRAILGDGTLPSFRLAGEDLIVLSPDRLRPAAEAYERELAESIPVSLRGAVVREQGTILKQAHELVRRYNSGIHERIQGYVELARRVELEYPWPVVAILGILEVKRTLSRVHLFGWLGLSAERLGYRELTRAAERMDDVLRRTNRGIFADSVPTVLYALRCHALLQEGRRELCTALLAGPVPVWMDSESRALASLLVEGLAIENEERRFAALAALTVRHFAREQAIFSHHMGVRPGVAPRKPRPSLLGRLFETRSVLAPKIEGGALKLAPFPLPPGFDLRDHDARVRVLGDAFVRSVTGNRADYRAAAAGVLARFG
;
A
#
# COMPACT_ATOMS: atom_id res chain seq x y z
N MET A 1 15.06 8.01 -18.55
CA MET A 1 15.75 7.05 -17.65
C MET A 1 15.99 7.80 -16.35
N THR A 2 15.24 7.51 -15.31
CA THR A 2 15.28 8.25 -14.04
C THR A 2 16.38 7.74 -13.12
N LEU A 3 16.69 8.47 -12.04
CA LEU A 3 17.55 7.98 -10.93
C LEU A 3 17.10 6.62 -10.40
N VAL A 4 15.79 6.41 -10.39
CA VAL A 4 15.20 5.14 -9.99
C VAL A 4 15.50 4.05 -11.00
N ASP A 5 15.45 4.36 -12.29
CA ASP A 5 15.75 3.38 -13.35
C ASP A 5 17.22 2.97 -13.34
N GLU A 6 18.14 3.85 -12.96
CA GLU A 6 19.55 3.52 -12.70
C GLU A 6 19.70 2.61 -11.48
N VAL A 7 19.05 2.92 -10.35
CA VAL A 7 19.06 2.01 -9.18
C VAL A 7 18.44 0.65 -9.55
N ARG A 8 17.32 0.64 -10.27
CA ARG A 8 16.67 -0.58 -10.79
C ARG A 8 17.60 -1.37 -11.71
N ALA A 9 18.31 -0.69 -12.60
CA ALA A 9 19.26 -1.32 -13.51
C ALA A 9 20.45 -1.96 -12.76
N ILE A 10 20.95 -1.33 -11.71
CA ILE A 10 22.05 -1.84 -10.88
C ILE A 10 21.61 -3.06 -10.05
N LEU A 11 20.39 -3.03 -9.51
CA LEU A 11 19.81 -4.16 -8.78
C LEU A 11 19.40 -5.33 -9.70
N GLY A 12 19.68 -5.21 -11.00
CA GLY A 12 19.60 -6.31 -11.98
C GLY A 12 18.25 -6.47 -12.66
N ASP A 13 17.31 -5.54 -12.46
CA ASP A 13 15.97 -5.66 -13.03
C ASP A 13 15.41 -4.25 -13.23
N GLY A 14 15.60 -3.68 -14.42
CA GLY A 14 15.15 -2.32 -14.81
C GLY A 14 13.64 -2.07 -14.68
N THR A 15 12.90 -3.03 -14.10
CA THR A 15 11.46 -3.06 -13.89
C THR A 15 11.07 -3.20 -12.40
N LEU A 16 12.01 -3.14 -11.44
CA LEU A 16 11.67 -3.31 -10.03
C LEU A 16 10.63 -2.26 -9.57
N PRO A 17 9.52 -2.69 -8.93
CA PRO A 17 8.57 -1.75 -8.33
C PRO A 17 9.23 -0.82 -7.30
N SER A 18 8.74 0.42 -7.16
CA SER A 18 9.34 1.44 -6.28
C SER A 18 9.47 0.98 -4.82
N PHE A 19 8.51 0.20 -4.32
CA PHE A 19 8.54 -0.33 -2.96
C PHE A 19 9.66 -1.34 -2.67
N ARG A 20 10.34 -1.84 -3.71
CA ARG A 20 11.49 -2.75 -3.57
C ARG A 20 12.81 -2.03 -3.42
N LEU A 21 12.82 -0.70 -3.50
CA LEU A 21 14.00 0.11 -3.30
C LEU A 21 14.12 0.38 -1.80
N ALA A 22 14.91 -0.45 -1.12
CA ALA A 22 15.25 -0.27 0.28
C ALA A 22 16.31 0.83 0.44
N GLY A 23 16.42 1.39 1.64
CA GLY A 23 17.50 2.33 1.96
C GLY A 23 18.90 1.71 1.77
N GLU A 24 19.03 0.40 1.93
CA GLU A 24 20.27 -0.34 1.68
C GLU A 24 20.63 -0.40 0.19
N ASP A 25 19.62 -0.39 -0.69
CA ASP A 25 19.84 -0.35 -2.14
C ASP A 25 20.38 1.02 -2.58
N LEU A 26 20.25 2.07 -1.77
CA LEU A 26 20.86 3.36 -2.05
C LEU A 26 22.40 3.35 -1.88
N ILE A 27 22.98 2.32 -1.26
CA ILE A 27 24.44 2.18 -1.08
C ILE A 27 25.15 2.03 -2.44
N VAL A 28 24.46 1.52 -3.46
CA VAL A 28 25.03 1.35 -4.81
C VAL A 28 25.06 2.66 -5.61
N LEU A 29 24.54 3.76 -5.05
CA LEU A 29 24.57 5.06 -5.70
C LEU A 29 25.97 5.67 -5.66
N SER A 30 26.59 5.75 -6.83
CA SER A 30 27.90 6.38 -7.04
C SER A 30 27.79 7.62 -7.94
N PRO A 31 28.75 8.56 -7.88
CA PRO A 31 28.70 9.80 -8.69
C PRO A 31 28.57 9.58 -10.20
N ASP A 32 29.18 8.52 -10.74
CA ASP A 32 29.09 8.09 -12.14
C ASP A 32 27.68 7.63 -12.55
N ARG A 33 26.80 7.35 -11.59
CA ARG A 33 25.41 6.94 -11.81
C ARG A 33 24.42 8.06 -11.52
N LEU A 34 24.68 8.84 -10.49
CA LEU A 34 23.86 10.00 -10.14
C LEU A 34 23.83 11.04 -11.27
N ARG A 35 24.96 11.27 -11.94
CA ARG A 35 25.06 12.29 -12.99
C ARG A 35 24.23 11.93 -14.24
N PRO A 36 24.37 10.75 -14.86
CA PRO A 36 23.51 10.35 -15.99
C PRO A 36 22.02 10.36 -15.65
N ALA A 37 21.63 9.94 -14.45
CA ALA A 37 20.23 9.96 -14.02
C ALA A 37 19.68 11.38 -13.83
N ALA A 38 20.47 12.30 -13.30
CA ALA A 38 20.10 13.71 -13.23
C ALA A 38 19.96 14.31 -14.64
N GLU A 39 20.92 14.04 -15.54
CA GLU A 39 20.86 14.49 -16.93
C GLU A 39 19.64 13.95 -17.68
N ALA A 40 19.27 12.70 -17.43
CA ALA A 40 18.13 12.07 -18.06
C ALA A 40 16.79 12.57 -17.48
N TYR A 41 16.71 12.90 -16.19
CA TYR A 41 15.57 13.61 -15.61
C TYR A 41 15.41 15.01 -16.23
N GLU A 42 16.50 15.80 -16.30
CA GLU A 42 16.48 17.13 -16.90
C GLU A 42 16.08 17.09 -18.38
N ARG A 43 16.56 16.08 -19.12
CA ARG A 43 16.17 15.87 -20.52
C ARG A 43 14.69 15.54 -20.65
N GLU A 44 14.18 14.59 -19.87
CA GLU A 44 12.76 14.22 -19.89
C GLU A 44 11.88 15.41 -19.48
N LEU A 45 12.29 16.19 -18.48
CA LEU A 45 11.62 17.43 -18.09
C LEU A 45 11.62 18.45 -19.24
N ALA A 46 12.74 18.57 -19.96
CA ALA A 46 12.85 19.48 -21.10
C ALA A 46 11.98 19.05 -22.29
N GLU A 47 11.92 17.75 -22.58
CA GLU A 47 11.16 17.18 -23.70
C GLU A 47 9.65 17.15 -23.45
N SER A 48 9.23 16.82 -22.22
CA SER A 48 7.82 16.59 -21.89
C SER A 48 7.09 17.82 -21.34
N ILE A 49 7.81 18.80 -20.75
CA ILE A 49 7.18 19.91 -20.02
C ILE A 49 7.52 21.27 -20.67
N PRO A 50 6.52 22.13 -20.96
CA PRO A 50 6.74 23.50 -21.42
C PRO A 50 7.66 24.29 -20.50
N VAL A 51 8.56 25.10 -21.07
CA VAL A 51 9.58 25.85 -20.31
C VAL A 51 8.99 26.71 -19.19
N SER A 52 7.79 27.28 -19.41
CA SER A 52 7.06 28.10 -18.44
C SER A 52 6.61 27.32 -17.20
N LEU A 53 6.42 26.00 -17.30
CA LEU A 53 5.91 25.14 -16.23
C LEU A 53 6.99 24.35 -15.50
N ARG A 54 8.18 24.15 -16.10
CA ARG A 54 9.26 23.30 -15.52
C ARG A 54 9.60 23.68 -14.09
N GLY A 55 9.83 24.96 -13.82
CA GLY A 55 10.13 25.44 -12.48
C GLY A 55 9.00 25.22 -11.47
N ALA A 56 7.73 25.28 -11.92
CA ALA A 56 6.59 24.98 -11.06
C ALA A 56 6.46 23.47 -10.79
N VAL A 57 6.66 22.61 -11.79
CA VAL A 57 6.66 21.15 -11.64
C VAL A 57 7.70 20.71 -10.61
N VAL A 58 8.94 21.17 -10.73
CA VAL A 58 10.03 20.82 -9.78
C VAL A 58 9.69 21.28 -8.36
N ARG A 59 9.15 22.50 -8.19
CA ARG A 59 8.74 23.00 -6.87
C ARG A 59 7.60 22.20 -6.25
N GLU A 60 6.58 21.84 -7.02
CA GLU A 60 5.45 21.04 -6.53
C GLU A 60 5.92 19.62 -6.16
N GLN A 61 6.74 18.97 -7.00
CA GLN A 61 7.36 17.68 -6.67
C GLN A 61 8.16 17.76 -5.36
N GLY A 62 9.01 18.77 -5.19
CA GLY A 62 9.79 18.97 -3.97
C GLY A 62 8.92 19.20 -2.72
N THR A 63 7.83 19.96 -2.87
CA THR A 63 6.87 20.21 -1.79
C THR A 63 6.16 18.93 -1.35
N ILE A 64 5.66 18.15 -2.31
CA ILE A 64 4.98 16.87 -2.04
C ILE A 64 5.95 15.88 -1.38
N LEU A 65 7.19 15.79 -1.85
CA LEU A 65 8.20 14.91 -1.27
C LEU A 65 8.49 15.28 0.19
N LYS A 66 8.65 16.57 0.48
CA LYS A 66 8.87 17.04 1.86
C LYS A 66 7.70 16.66 2.77
N GLN A 67 6.47 16.91 2.32
CA GLN A 67 5.26 16.56 3.07
C GLN A 67 5.14 15.05 3.30
N ALA A 68 5.41 14.25 2.26
CA ALA A 68 5.40 12.79 2.34
C ALA A 68 6.47 12.29 3.32
N HIS A 69 7.69 12.84 3.25
CA HIS A 69 8.77 12.50 4.18
C HIS A 69 8.40 12.82 5.62
N GLU A 70 7.85 14.01 5.89
CA GLU A 70 7.40 14.40 7.23
C GLU A 70 6.33 13.45 7.78
N LEU A 71 5.34 13.09 6.95
CA LEU A 71 4.24 12.19 7.35
C LEU A 71 4.75 10.76 7.59
N VAL A 72 5.58 10.23 6.69
CA VAL A 72 6.19 8.90 6.84
C VAL A 72 7.11 8.85 8.07
N ARG A 73 7.94 9.87 8.28
CA ARG A 73 8.82 9.95 9.44
C ARG A 73 8.03 9.98 10.76
N ARG A 74 6.91 10.72 10.78
CA ARG A 74 6.05 10.85 11.96
C ARG A 74 5.29 9.57 12.28
N TYR A 75 4.73 8.92 11.26
CA TYR A 75 3.73 7.87 11.47
C TYR A 75 4.20 6.44 11.18
N ASN A 76 5.37 6.23 10.54
CA ASN A 76 5.80 4.90 10.13
C ASN A 76 6.69 4.16 11.16
N SER A 77 6.74 4.62 12.40
CA SER A 77 7.53 4.03 13.49
C SER A 77 6.87 2.80 14.12
N GLY A 78 5.53 2.76 14.16
CA GLY A 78 4.77 1.70 14.82
C GLY A 78 3.37 1.52 14.23
N ILE A 79 2.67 0.47 14.68
CA ILE A 79 1.32 0.14 14.17
C ILE A 79 0.31 1.23 14.55
N HIS A 80 0.39 1.74 15.79
CA HIS A 80 -0.55 2.74 16.29
C HIS A 80 -0.35 4.08 15.58
N GLU A 81 0.90 4.49 15.39
CA GLU A 81 1.28 5.68 14.67
C GLU A 81 0.85 5.59 13.21
N ARG A 82 0.98 4.42 12.56
CA ARG A 82 0.47 4.22 11.18
C ARG A 82 -1.05 4.36 11.10
N ILE A 83 -1.80 3.82 12.07
CA ILE A 83 -3.26 4.03 12.13
C ILE A 83 -3.57 5.53 12.20
N GLN A 84 -2.86 6.29 13.03
CA GLN A 84 -3.02 7.75 13.11
C GLN A 84 -2.67 8.44 11.79
N GLY A 85 -1.62 8.00 11.10
CA GLY A 85 -1.27 8.49 9.76
C GLY A 85 -2.38 8.23 8.73
N TYR A 86 -3.00 7.05 8.75
CA TYR A 86 -4.15 6.76 7.89
C TYR A 86 -5.40 7.55 8.27
N VAL A 87 -5.65 7.80 9.56
CA VAL A 87 -6.74 8.69 10.01
C VAL A 87 -6.52 10.11 9.51
N GLU A 88 -5.29 10.62 9.59
CA GLU A 88 -4.95 11.93 9.06
C GLU A 88 -5.16 11.99 7.53
N LEU A 89 -4.72 10.98 6.79
CA LEU A 89 -4.98 10.88 5.36
C LEU A 89 -6.47 10.78 5.04
N ALA A 90 -7.24 9.99 5.81
CA ALA A 90 -8.68 9.84 5.65
C ALA A 90 -9.39 11.20 5.77
N ARG A 91 -8.95 12.04 6.71
CA ARG A 91 -9.44 13.42 6.88
C ARG A 91 -9.03 14.34 5.73
N ARG A 92 -7.78 14.25 5.25
CA ARG A 92 -7.28 15.04 4.13
C ARG A 92 -8.01 14.75 2.82
N VAL A 93 -8.48 13.52 2.63
CA VAL A 93 -9.31 13.13 1.48
C VAL A 93 -10.81 13.26 1.75
N GLU A 94 -11.20 13.88 2.88
CA GLU A 94 -12.58 14.08 3.31
C GLU A 94 -13.42 12.79 3.29
N LEU A 95 -12.79 11.64 3.53
CA LEU A 95 -13.38 10.30 3.41
C LEU A 95 -13.94 9.96 2.02
N GLU A 96 -13.61 10.73 0.97
CA GLU A 96 -14.05 10.43 -0.39
C GLU A 96 -13.34 9.19 -0.94
N TYR A 97 -12.06 9.01 -0.60
CA TYR A 97 -11.26 7.86 -1.01
C TYR A 97 -11.26 6.76 0.07
N PRO A 98 -11.81 5.54 -0.19
CA PRO A 98 -11.97 4.51 0.84
C PRO A 98 -10.67 3.91 1.39
N TRP A 99 -9.57 3.98 0.64
CA TRP A 99 -8.33 3.29 0.93
C TRP A 99 -7.76 3.48 2.35
N PRO A 100 -7.65 4.69 2.94
CA PRO A 100 -7.09 4.84 4.28
C PRO A 100 -7.89 4.10 5.35
N VAL A 101 -9.23 4.09 5.22
CA VAL A 101 -10.11 3.35 6.13
C VAL A 101 -9.90 1.85 5.97
N VAL A 102 -9.84 1.36 4.72
CA VAL A 102 -9.57 -0.06 4.43
C VAL A 102 -8.20 -0.49 4.97
N ALA A 103 -7.17 0.35 4.84
CA ALA A 103 -5.83 0.07 5.37
C ALA A 103 -5.83 -0.06 6.91
N ILE A 104 -6.59 0.79 7.61
CA ILE A 104 -6.78 0.67 9.07
C ILE A 104 -7.47 -0.66 9.41
N LEU A 105 -8.53 -1.04 8.69
CA LEU A 105 -9.24 -2.30 8.91
C LEU A 105 -8.33 -3.51 8.69
N GLY A 106 -7.49 -3.47 7.65
CA GLY A 106 -6.45 -4.48 7.41
C GLY A 106 -5.46 -4.59 8.57
N ILE A 107 -4.98 -3.46 9.10
CA ILE A 107 -4.11 -3.44 10.29
C ILE A 107 -4.79 -4.08 11.51
N LEU A 108 -6.10 -3.87 11.71
CA LEU A 108 -6.81 -4.44 12.85
C LEU A 108 -6.89 -5.97 12.78
N GLU A 109 -7.07 -6.52 11.58
CA GLU A 109 -6.97 -7.97 11.38
C GLU A 109 -5.55 -8.45 11.68
N VAL A 110 -4.53 -7.80 11.10
CA VAL A 110 -3.13 -8.15 11.34
C VAL A 110 -2.81 -8.12 12.83
N LYS A 111 -3.23 -7.09 13.58
CA LYS A 111 -3.00 -7.00 15.02
C LYS A 111 -3.65 -8.15 15.80
N ARG A 112 -4.87 -8.57 15.42
CA ARG A 112 -5.54 -9.72 16.05
C ARG A 112 -4.87 -11.04 15.68
N THR A 113 -4.42 -11.19 14.44
CA THR A 113 -3.68 -12.35 13.96
C THR A 113 -2.32 -12.44 14.65
N LEU A 114 -1.57 -11.33 14.80
CA LEU A 114 -0.34 -11.26 15.59
C LEU A 114 -0.57 -11.60 17.07
N SER A 115 -1.68 -11.14 17.65
CA SER A 115 -2.02 -11.49 19.04
C SER A 115 -2.26 -13.00 19.20
N ARG A 116 -2.89 -13.65 18.21
CA ARG A 116 -3.05 -15.11 18.17
C ARG A 116 -1.70 -15.82 17.98
N VAL A 117 -0.85 -15.32 17.08
CA VAL A 117 0.50 -15.85 16.83
C VAL A 117 1.39 -15.73 18.07
N HIS A 118 1.32 -14.63 18.81
CA HIS A 118 2.03 -14.45 20.09
C HIS A 118 1.48 -15.37 21.20
N LEU A 119 0.17 -15.63 21.22
CA LEU A 119 -0.42 -16.64 22.12
C LEU A 119 0.13 -18.04 21.79
N PHE A 120 0.27 -18.36 20.50
CA PHE A 120 0.95 -19.60 20.06
C PHE A 120 2.45 -19.59 20.35
N GLY A 121 3.12 -18.44 20.34
CA GLY A 121 4.52 -18.29 20.77
C GLY A 121 4.72 -18.49 22.27
N TRP A 122 3.77 -18.05 23.10
CA TRP A 122 3.74 -18.33 24.54
C TRP A 122 3.49 -19.81 24.83
N LEU A 123 2.57 -20.45 24.10
CA LEU A 123 2.45 -21.92 24.09
C LEU A 123 3.71 -22.58 23.51
N GLY A 124 4.40 -21.89 22.59
CA GLY A 124 5.67 -22.25 21.96
C GLY A 124 6.83 -22.33 22.94
N LEU A 125 6.91 -21.47 23.97
CA LEU A 125 7.90 -21.61 25.05
C LEU A 125 7.69 -22.89 25.86
N SER A 126 6.45 -23.36 25.97
CA SER A 126 6.12 -24.67 26.55
C SER A 126 6.35 -25.82 25.56
N ALA A 127 6.14 -25.59 24.26
CA ALA A 127 6.35 -26.56 23.19
C ALA A 127 7.82 -26.69 22.76
N GLU A 128 8.67 -25.69 23.04
CA GLU A 128 10.11 -25.73 22.80
C GLU A 128 10.78 -26.72 23.75
N ARG A 129 10.27 -26.83 24.99
CA ARG A 129 10.59 -27.92 25.93
C ARG A 129 10.17 -29.30 25.42
N LEU A 130 9.26 -29.36 24.44
CA LEU A 130 8.78 -30.57 23.76
C LEU A 130 9.34 -30.73 22.32
N GLY A 131 10.33 -29.91 21.93
CA GLY A 131 11.04 -30.05 20.64
C GLY A 131 10.45 -29.28 19.45
N TYR A 132 9.45 -28.42 19.64
CA TYR A 132 8.77 -27.71 18.54
C TYR A 132 9.37 -26.35 18.17
N ARG A 133 10.70 -26.25 18.03
CA ARG A 133 11.41 -25.00 17.64
C ARG A 133 10.94 -24.38 16.31
N GLU A 134 10.41 -25.20 15.41
CA GLU A 134 9.91 -24.73 14.11
C GLU A 134 8.65 -23.87 14.21
N LEU A 135 7.82 -24.04 15.26
CA LEU A 135 6.64 -23.20 15.49
C LEU A 135 7.03 -21.76 15.87
N THR A 136 7.96 -21.62 16.81
CA THR A 136 8.46 -20.30 17.25
C THR A 136 9.10 -19.55 16.08
N ARG A 137 9.96 -20.22 15.30
CA ARG A 137 10.58 -19.64 14.10
C ARG A 137 9.58 -19.27 13.01
N ALA A 138 8.48 -20.00 12.88
CA ALA A 138 7.43 -19.66 11.92
C ALA A 138 6.62 -18.44 12.37
N ALA A 139 6.31 -18.35 13.67
CA ALA A 139 5.63 -17.23 14.28
C ALA A 139 6.44 -15.92 14.16
N GLU A 140 7.73 -15.96 14.51
CA GLU A 140 8.65 -14.81 14.39
C GLU A 140 8.81 -14.34 12.94
N ARG A 141 9.00 -15.28 12.00
CA ARG A 141 9.08 -14.95 10.57
C ARG A 141 7.79 -14.29 10.07
N MET A 142 6.62 -14.75 10.52
CA MET A 142 5.35 -14.16 10.15
C MET A 142 5.16 -12.76 10.74
N ASP A 143 5.52 -12.54 12.02
CA ASP A 143 5.48 -11.22 12.65
C ASP A 143 6.38 -10.21 11.90
N ASP A 144 7.61 -10.62 11.60
CA ASP A 144 8.56 -9.77 10.87
C ASP A 144 8.07 -9.42 9.44
N VAL A 145 7.54 -10.39 8.69
CA VAL A 145 6.95 -10.13 7.37
C VAL A 145 5.76 -9.17 7.46
N LEU A 146 4.87 -9.36 8.43
CA LEU A 146 3.68 -8.50 8.60
C LEU A 146 4.08 -7.07 8.99
N ARG A 147 5.09 -6.90 9.86
CA ARG A 147 5.61 -5.58 10.24
C ARG A 147 6.28 -4.87 9.07
N ARG A 148 7.18 -5.55 8.36
CA ARG A 148 7.85 -4.99 7.17
C ARG A 148 6.86 -4.64 6.08
N THR A 149 5.85 -5.48 5.86
CA THR A 149 4.79 -5.21 4.87
C THR A 149 3.99 -3.98 5.23
N ASN A 150 3.48 -3.87 6.47
CA ASN A 150 2.72 -2.69 6.89
C ASN A 150 3.54 -1.40 6.80
N ARG A 151 4.83 -1.47 7.15
CA ARG A 151 5.76 -0.35 7.02
C ARG A 151 5.98 0.05 5.56
N GLY A 152 6.16 -0.94 4.68
CA GLY A 152 6.37 -0.75 3.25
C GLY A 152 5.14 -0.17 2.55
N ILE A 153 3.95 -0.72 2.82
CA ILE A 153 2.67 -0.21 2.31
C ILE A 153 2.50 1.26 2.67
N PHE A 154 2.67 1.62 3.95
CA PHE A 154 2.52 3.02 4.36
C PHE A 154 3.51 3.95 3.65
N ALA A 155 4.78 3.54 3.54
CA ALA A 155 5.82 4.34 2.90
C ALA A 155 5.64 4.50 1.38
N ASP A 156 5.07 3.51 0.69
CA ASP A 156 4.84 3.53 -0.76
C ASP A 156 3.53 4.27 -1.13
N SER A 157 2.46 4.04 -0.38
CA SER A 157 1.14 4.59 -0.69
C SER A 157 0.96 6.05 -0.28
N VAL A 158 1.57 6.50 0.82
CA VAL A 158 1.43 7.89 1.31
C VAL A 158 1.87 8.92 0.26
N PRO A 159 3.08 8.83 -0.34
CA PRO A 159 3.51 9.77 -1.36
C PRO A 159 2.57 9.78 -2.57
N THR A 160 2.10 8.60 -3.00
CA THR A 160 1.18 8.43 -4.14
C THR A 160 -0.14 9.16 -3.90
N VAL A 161 -0.73 9.02 -2.72
CA VAL A 161 -1.99 9.69 -2.36
C VAL A 161 -1.80 11.19 -2.20
N LEU A 162 -0.75 11.66 -1.51
CA LEU A 162 -0.47 13.09 -1.37
C LEU A 162 -0.25 13.76 -2.73
N TYR A 163 0.44 13.07 -3.64
CA TYR A 163 0.66 13.54 -5.00
C TYR A 163 -0.66 13.72 -5.77
N ALA A 164 -1.56 12.73 -5.70
CA ALA A 164 -2.88 12.80 -6.30
C ALA A 164 -3.73 13.93 -5.71
N LEU A 165 -3.74 14.10 -4.38
CA LEU A 165 -4.49 15.17 -3.72
C LEU A 165 -3.99 16.55 -4.15
N ARG A 166 -2.68 16.73 -4.27
CA ARG A 166 -2.12 18.00 -4.76
C ARG A 166 -2.53 18.25 -6.22
N CYS A 167 -2.46 17.24 -7.08
CA CYS A 167 -2.89 17.34 -8.47
C CYS A 167 -4.40 17.66 -8.57
N HIS A 168 -5.23 17.05 -7.73
CA HIS A 168 -6.66 17.36 -7.66
C HIS A 168 -6.92 18.80 -7.18
N ALA A 169 -6.21 19.26 -6.14
CA ALA A 169 -6.30 20.63 -5.67
C ALA A 169 -5.91 21.65 -6.76
N LEU A 170 -4.87 21.37 -7.54
CA LEU A 170 -4.49 22.20 -8.69
C LEU A 170 -5.60 22.29 -9.75
N LEU A 171 -6.38 21.23 -9.97
CA LEU A 171 -7.55 21.29 -10.85
C LEU A 171 -8.63 22.22 -10.29
N GLN A 172 -8.89 22.16 -8.99
CA GLN A 172 -9.86 23.05 -8.31
C GLN A 172 -9.39 24.52 -8.31
N GLU A 173 -8.08 24.76 -8.24
CA GLU A 173 -7.45 26.08 -8.39
C GLU A 173 -7.47 26.61 -9.84
N GLY A 174 -8.01 25.87 -10.81
CA GLY A 174 -8.00 26.23 -12.23
C GLY A 174 -6.64 26.06 -12.91
N ARG A 175 -5.64 25.48 -12.23
CA ARG A 175 -4.27 25.27 -12.72
C ARG A 175 -4.12 23.95 -13.47
N ARG A 176 -5.02 23.71 -14.43
CA ARG A 176 -5.11 22.43 -15.18
C ARG A 176 -3.80 22.07 -15.88
N GLU A 177 -3.16 23.03 -16.54
CA GLU A 177 -1.90 22.80 -17.26
C GLU A 177 -0.78 22.27 -16.35
N LEU A 178 -0.68 22.80 -15.12
CA LEU A 178 0.31 22.32 -14.15
C LEU A 178 -0.02 20.92 -13.63
N CYS A 179 -1.29 20.61 -13.39
CA CYS A 179 -1.73 19.26 -13.02
C CYS A 179 -1.39 18.25 -14.12
N THR A 180 -1.72 18.56 -15.38
CA THR A 180 -1.36 17.72 -16.54
C THR A 180 0.15 17.57 -16.66
N ALA A 181 0.91 18.66 -16.51
CA ALA A 181 2.37 18.64 -16.53
C ALA A 181 2.96 17.74 -15.43
N LEU A 182 2.41 17.76 -14.21
CA LEU A 182 2.83 16.87 -13.14
C LEU A 182 2.56 15.40 -13.52
N LEU A 183 1.34 15.06 -13.91
CA LEU A 183 0.92 13.67 -14.18
C LEU A 183 1.56 13.07 -15.44
N ALA A 184 1.91 13.89 -16.43
CA ALA A 184 2.54 13.46 -17.68
C ALA A 184 4.07 13.56 -17.68
N GLY A 185 4.63 14.40 -16.81
CA GLY A 185 6.07 14.66 -16.73
C GLY A 185 6.88 13.52 -16.10
N PRO A 186 8.17 13.78 -15.84
CA PRO A 186 9.07 12.78 -15.29
C PRO A 186 8.52 12.14 -14.01
N VAL A 187 8.56 10.79 -13.96
CA VAL A 187 8.13 10.05 -12.77
C VAL A 187 9.02 10.47 -11.59
N PRO A 188 8.45 10.95 -10.49
CA PRO A 188 9.25 11.30 -9.33
C PRO A 188 9.99 10.09 -8.74
N VAL A 189 11.14 10.33 -8.10
CA VAL A 189 12.06 9.27 -7.65
C VAL A 189 11.43 8.30 -6.62
N TRP A 190 10.37 8.69 -5.94
CA TRP A 190 9.68 7.86 -4.97
C TRP A 190 8.50 7.06 -5.57
N MET A 191 8.28 7.17 -6.89
CA MET A 191 7.16 6.53 -7.60
C MET A 191 7.66 5.63 -8.72
N ASP A 192 6.82 4.67 -9.09
CA ASP A 192 6.92 3.95 -10.36
C ASP A 192 5.73 4.31 -11.28
N SER A 193 5.73 3.74 -12.49
CA SER A 193 4.66 3.97 -13.47
C SER A 193 3.28 3.57 -12.94
N GLU A 194 3.19 2.50 -12.15
CA GLU A 194 1.94 2.03 -11.56
C GLU A 194 1.45 2.98 -10.46
N SER A 195 2.36 3.51 -9.62
CA SER A 195 2.05 4.53 -8.62
C SER A 195 1.52 5.79 -9.28
N ARG A 196 2.15 6.22 -10.39
CA ARG A 196 1.68 7.38 -11.16
C ARG A 196 0.31 7.11 -11.76
N ALA A 197 0.08 5.92 -12.31
CA ALA A 197 -1.23 5.53 -12.84
C ALA A 197 -2.33 5.52 -11.75
N LEU A 198 -2.02 5.01 -10.56
CA LEU A 198 -2.92 5.09 -9.40
C LEU A 198 -3.23 6.54 -9.01
N ALA A 199 -2.21 7.40 -8.99
CA ALA A 199 -2.40 8.82 -8.69
C ALA A 199 -3.27 9.54 -9.74
N SER A 200 -3.05 9.29 -11.03
CA SER A 200 -3.88 9.81 -12.12
C SER A 200 -5.33 9.38 -11.97
N LEU A 201 -5.58 8.08 -11.73
CA LEU A 201 -6.94 7.57 -11.53
C LEU A 201 -7.60 8.12 -10.27
N LEU A 202 -6.83 8.41 -9.22
CA LEU A 202 -7.36 9.06 -8.01
C LEU A 202 -7.77 10.51 -8.30
N VAL A 203 -6.96 11.26 -9.07
CA VAL A 203 -7.30 12.63 -9.50
C VAL A 203 -8.58 12.63 -10.33
N GLU A 204 -8.68 11.72 -11.30
CA GLU A 204 -9.86 11.55 -12.16
C GLU A 204 -11.09 11.15 -11.35
N GLY A 205 -10.95 10.18 -10.44
CA GLY A 205 -12.02 9.73 -9.57
C GLY A 205 -12.57 10.84 -8.68
N LEU A 206 -11.68 11.61 -8.03
CA LEU A 206 -12.05 12.75 -7.19
C LEU A 206 -12.73 13.87 -7.99
N ALA A 207 -12.42 14.02 -9.28
CA ALA A 207 -13.03 15.01 -10.15
C ALA A 207 -14.45 14.64 -10.64
N ILE A 208 -14.94 13.43 -10.35
CA ILE A 208 -16.30 13.03 -10.72
C ILE A 208 -17.31 13.79 -9.84
N GLU A 209 -18.18 14.59 -10.48
CA GLU A 209 -19.19 15.39 -9.78
C GLU A 209 -20.28 14.54 -9.14
N ASN A 210 -20.79 13.54 -9.86
CA ASN A 210 -21.82 12.66 -9.35
C ASN A 210 -21.27 11.78 -8.23
N GLU A 211 -21.83 11.96 -7.04
CA GLU A 211 -21.35 11.39 -5.80
C GLU A 211 -21.32 9.84 -5.78
N GLU A 212 -22.35 9.18 -6.30
CA GLU A 212 -22.41 7.72 -6.36
C GLU A 212 -21.44 7.16 -7.40
N ARG A 213 -21.30 7.83 -8.55
CA ARG A 213 -20.29 7.46 -9.56
C ARG A 213 -18.87 7.67 -9.05
N ARG A 214 -18.62 8.77 -8.32
CA ARG A 214 -17.35 9.05 -7.66
C ARG A 214 -17.00 7.95 -6.67
N PHE A 215 -17.93 7.62 -5.78
CA PHE A 215 -17.73 6.56 -4.79
C PHE A 215 -17.45 5.21 -5.47
N ALA A 216 -18.22 4.82 -6.49
CA ALA A 216 -18.00 3.58 -7.22
C ALA A 216 -16.62 3.53 -7.91
N ALA A 217 -16.18 4.63 -8.52
CA ALA A 217 -14.87 4.73 -9.15
C ALA A 217 -13.73 4.64 -8.11
N LEU A 218 -13.84 5.34 -6.99
CA LEU A 218 -12.86 5.34 -5.91
C LEU A 218 -12.82 4.01 -5.15
N ALA A 219 -13.96 3.32 -5.02
CA ALA A 219 -14.05 1.96 -4.51
C ALA A 219 -13.31 0.95 -5.42
N ALA A 220 -13.52 1.03 -6.74
CA ALA A 220 -12.81 0.21 -7.71
C ALA A 220 -11.29 0.50 -7.70
N LEU A 221 -10.91 1.77 -7.61
CA LEU A 221 -9.52 2.19 -7.47
C LEU A 221 -8.89 1.65 -6.17
N THR A 222 -9.65 1.59 -5.08
CA THR A 222 -9.17 1.01 -3.81
C THR A 222 -8.80 -0.46 -3.97
N VAL A 223 -9.53 -1.24 -4.80
CA VAL A 223 -9.16 -2.63 -5.10
C VAL A 223 -7.84 -2.69 -5.88
N ARG A 224 -7.62 -1.78 -6.85
CA ARG A 224 -6.34 -1.72 -7.60
C ARG A 224 -5.18 -1.33 -6.67
N HIS A 225 -5.39 -0.34 -5.81
CA HIS A 225 -4.39 0.06 -4.81
C HIS A 225 -4.08 -1.11 -3.86
N PHE A 226 -5.10 -1.83 -3.39
CA PHE A 226 -4.92 -3.05 -2.59
C PHE A 226 -4.08 -4.11 -3.32
N ALA A 227 -4.28 -4.31 -4.63
CA ALA A 227 -3.46 -5.23 -5.41
C ALA A 227 -1.97 -4.86 -5.39
N ARG A 228 -1.65 -3.56 -5.50
CA ARG A 228 -0.29 -3.04 -5.35
C ARG A 228 0.28 -3.33 -3.96
N GLU A 229 -0.50 -3.12 -2.90
CA GLU A 229 -0.07 -3.45 -1.54
C GLU A 229 0.23 -4.95 -1.37
N GLN A 230 -0.58 -5.82 -1.99
CA GLN A 230 -0.33 -7.26 -2.00
C GLN A 230 0.93 -7.65 -2.77
N ALA A 231 1.42 -6.80 -3.68
CA ALA A 231 2.73 -6.99 -4.33
C ALA A 231 3.89 -6.74 -3.36
N ILE A 232 3.75 -5.78 -2.44
CA ILE A 232 4.69 -5.53 -1.33
C ILE A 232 4.74 -6.76 -0.42
N PHE A 233 3.57 -7.29 -0.04
CA PHE A 233 3.50 -8.53 0.75
C PHE A 233 4.17 -9.72 0.02
N SER A 234 3.91 -9.87 -1.29
CA SER A 234 4.53 -10.93 -2.11
C SER A 234 6.05 -10.86 -2.07
N HIS A 235 6.59 -9.64 -2.17
CA HIS A 235 8.01 -9.40 -2.12
C HIS A 235 8.63 -9.81 -0.77
N HIS A 236 8.04 -9.38 0.35
CA HIS A 236 8.52 -9.76 1.68
C HIS A 236 8.37 -11.26 1.98
N MET A 237 7.40 -11.92 1.35
CA MET A 237 7.26 -13.38 1.40
C MET A 237 8.28 -14.13 0.53
N GLY A 238 9.11 -13.41 -0.25
CA GLY A 238 10.09 -14.00 -1.16
C GLY A 238 9.47 -14.64 -2.41
N VAL A 239 8.21 -14.30 -2.75
CA VAL A 239 7.53 -14.80 -3.95
C VAL A 239 8.11 -14.10 -5.18
N ARG A 240 8.64 -14.90 -6.13
CA ARG A 240 9.16 -14.39 -7.40
C ARG A 240 8.02 -14.25 -8.42
N PRO A 241 7.94 -13.12 -9.16
CA PRO A 241 6.98 -12.97 -10.25
C PRO A 241 7.10 -14.10 -11.27
N GLY A 242 5.98 -14.64 -11.75
CA GLY A 242 5.96 -15.69 -12.78
C GLY A 242 6.37 -17.09 -12.32
N VAL A 243 6.78 -17.28 -11.06
CA VAL A 243 7.12 -18.58 -10.49
C VAL A 243 5.95 -19.07 -9.63
N ALA A 244 5.27 -20.13 -10.09
CA ALA A 244 4.22 -20.75 -9.29
C ALA A 244 4.80 -21.18 -7.93
N PRO A 245 4.13 -20.84 -6.81
CA PRO A 245 4.61 -21.25 -5.50
C PRO A 245 4.71 -22.78 -5.45
N ARG A 246 5.86 -23.30 -5.01
CA ARG A 246 6.01 -24.73 -4.76
C ARG A 246 4.93 -25.15 -3.76
N LYS A 247 4.04 -26.07 -4.16
CA LYS A 247 3.04 -26.66 -3.27
C LYS A 247 3.76 -27.14 -2.00
N PRO A 248 3.43 -26.61 -0.82
CA PRO A 248 4.07 -27.06 0.41
C PRO A 248 3.81 -28.56 0.58
N ARG A 249 4.85 -29.32 0.96
CA ARG A 249 4.65 -30.70 1.40
C ARG A 249 3.71 -30.66 2.61
N PRO A 250 2.64 -31.47 2.66
CA PRO A 250 1.73 -31.48 3.78
C PRO A 250 2.50 -31.85 5.05
N SER A 251 2.57 -30.92 6.00
CA SER A 251 3.12 -31.15 7.33
C SER A 251 2.03 -30.90 8.36
N LEU A 252 2.12 -31.55 9.52
CA LEU A 252 1.24 -31.31 10.68
C LEU A 252 1.20 -29.81 11.05
N LEU A 253 2.33 -29.12 10.89
CA LEU A 253 2.45 -27.67 11.05
C LEU A 253 1.68 -26.91 9.96
N GLY A 254 1.76 -27.35 8.69
CA GLY A 254 1.00 -26.75 7.59
C GLY A 254 -0.51 -26.81 7.80
N ARG A 255 -1.03 -27.89 8.39
CA ARG A 255 -2.46 -28.00 8.76
C ARG A 255 -2.86 -27.12 9.94
N LEU A 256 -1.96 -26.84 10.88
CA LEU A 256 -2.20 -25.91 11.99
C LEU A 256 -2.20 -24.44 11.53
N PHE A 257 -1.50 -24.13 10.43
CA PHE A 257 -1.49 -22.81 9.80
C PHE A 257 -2.47 -22.65 8.62
N GLU A 258 -3.17 -23.72 8.22
CA GLU A 258 -4.29 -23.67 7.26
C GLU A 258 -5.42 -22.80 7.84
N THR A 259 -5.35 -21.51 7.55
CA THR A 259 -6.35 -20.55 7.98
C THR A 259 -7.57 -20.72 7.10
N ARG A 260 -8.67 -21.22 7.68
CA ARG A 260 -9.95 -21.41 6.96
C ARG A 260 -10.78 -20.12 6.87
N SER A 261 -10.38 -19.08 7.59
CA SER A 261 -11.10 -17.80 7.61
C SER A 261 -10.20 -16.65 8.08
N VAL A 262 -10.41 -15.46 7.56
CA VAL A 262 -9.84 -14.20 8.08
C VAL A 262 -10.90 -13.41 8.84
N LEU A 263 -10.50 -12.49 9.72
CA LEU A 263 -11.44 -11.57 10.35
C LEU A 263 -11.61 -10.33 9.46
N ALA A 264 -12.68 -10.32 8.68
CA ALA A 264 -12.99 -9.26 7.74
C ALA A 264 -13.92 -8.21 8.37
N PRO A 265 -13.86 -6.94 7.92
CA PRO A 265 -14.87 -5.96 8.26
C PRO A 265 -16.24 -6.36 7.70
N LYS A 266 -17.27 -6.15 8.51
CA LYS A 266 -18.67 -6.37 8.17
C LYS A 266 -19.51 -5.28 8.83
N ILE A 267 -20.49 -4.75 8.11
CA ILE A 267 -21.51 -3.88 8.69
C ILE A 267 -22.70 -4.73 9.13
N GLU A 268 -23.07 -4.62 10.41
CA GLU A 268 -24.19 -5.35 10.98
C GLU A 268 -24.98 -4.41 11.89
N GLY A 269 -26.27 -4.20 11.58
CA GLY A 269 -27.12 -3.25 12.30
C GLY A 269 -26.59 -1.82 12.25
N GLY A 270 -25.92 -1.42 11.15
CA GLY A 270 -25.30 -0.10 10.99
C GLY A 270 -23.98 0.10 11.74
N ALA A 271 -23.44 -0.95 12.38
CA ALA A 271 -22.18 -0.87 13.10
C ALA A 271 -21.07 -1.70 12.44
N LEU A 272 -19.85 -1.17 12.47
CA LEU A 272 -18.65 -1.87 12.04
C LEU A 272 -18.29 -2.98 13.03
N LYS A 273 -18.18 -4.21 12.52
CA LYS A 273 -17.67 -5.38 13.25
C LYS A 273 -16.60 -6.09 12.44
N LEU A 274 -15.75 -6.87 13.13
CA LEU A 274 -14.86 -7.83 12.49
C LEU A 274 -15.46 -9.22 12.68
N ALA A 275 -15.81 -9.89 11.58
CA ALA A 275 -16.43 -11.20 11.58
C ALA A 275 -15.61 -12.20 10.74
N PRO A 276 -15.70 -13.52 11.01
CA PRO A 276 -15.06 -14.53 10.18
C PRO A 276 -15.56 -14.46 8.73
N PHE A 277 -14.63 -14.33 7.79
CA PHE A 277 -14.84 -14.45 6.35
C PHE A 277 -14.19 -15.75 5.88
N PRO A 278 -14.94 -16.68 5.29
CA PRO A 278 -14.40 -17.98 4.88
C PRO A 278 -13.41 -17.82 3.73
N LEU A 279 -12.28 -18.51 3.83
CA LEU A 279 -11.34 -18.64 2.73
C LEU A 279 -11.70 -19.87 1.89
N PRO A 280 -11.53 -19.81 0.55
CA PRO A 280 -11.83 -20.95 -0.30
C PRO A 280 -10.91 -22.14 0.03
N PRO A 281 -11.38 -23.39 -0.15
CA PRO A 281 -10.54 -24.57 0.04
C PRO A 281 -9.25 -24.47 -0.80
N GLY A 282 -8.11 -24.71 -0.16
CA GLY A 282 -6.79 -24.64 -0.82
C GLY A 282 -6.27 -23.22 -1.07
N PHE A 283 -6.85 -22.18 -0.45
CA PHE A 283 -6.32 -20.82 -0.50
C PHE A 283 -4.84 -20.78 -0.05
N ASP A 284 -3.96 -20.33 -0.94
CA ASP A 284 -2.54 -20.14 -0.63
C ASP A 284 -2.23 -18.65 -0.46
N LEU A 285 -1.79 -18.28 0.73
CA LEU A 285 -1.33 -16.92 1.02
C LEU A 285 -0.09 -16.53 0.20
N ARG A 286 0.56 -17.44 -0.52
CA ARG A 286 1.66 -17.11 -1.45
C ARG A 286 1.17 -16.77 -2.86
N ASP A 287 -0.03 -17.21 -3.25
CA ASP A 287 -0.63 -16.89 -4.53
C ASP A 287 -1.12 -15.43 -4.54
N HIS A 288 -0.47 -14.59 -5.33
CA HIS A 288 -0.77 -13.16 -5.42
C HIS A 288 -2.20 -12.91 -5.91
N ASP A 289 -2.60 -13.53 -7.02
CA ASP A 289 -3.90 -13.27 -7.64
C ASP A 289 -5.04 -13.79 -6.77
N ALA A 290 -4.83 -14.96 -6.12
CA ALA A 290 -5.79 -15.47 -5.16
C ALA A 290 -5.95 -14.52 -3.96
N ARG A 291 -4.86 -13.98 -3.40
CA ARG A 291 -4.93 -12.99 -2.32
C ARG A 291 -5.64 -11.73 -2.75
N VAL A 292 -5.27 -11.14 -3.89
CA VAL A 292 -5.91 -9.91 -4.40
C VAL A 292 -7.40 -10.10 -4.58
N ARG A 293 -7.82 -11.22 -5.19
CA ARG A 293 -9.24 -11.52 -5.39
C ARG A 293 -9.98 -11.72 -4.07
N VAL A 294 -9.55 -12.70 -3.26
CA VAL A 294 -10.28 -13.12 -2.05
C VAL A 294 -10.20 -12.08 -0.94
N LEU A 295 -9.02 -11.51 -0.68
CA LEU A 295 -8.86 -10.49 0.35
C LEU A 295 -9.39 -9.12 -0.11
N GLY A 296 -9.40 -8.86 -1.43
CA GLY A 296 -10.11 -7.72 -1.99
C GLY A 296 -11.61 -7.79 -1.71
N ASP A 297 -12.22 -8.97 -1.86
CA ASP A 297 -13.62 -9.19 -1.47
C ASP A 297 -13.82 -9.02 0.04
N ALA A 298 -12.94 -9.63 0.84
CA ALA A 298 -13.06 -9.64 2.29
C ALA A 298 -12.85 -8.26 2.95
N PHE A 299 -11.92 -7.44 2.46
CA PHE A 299 -11.55 -6.18 3.13
C PHE A 299 -11.95 -4.92 2.39
N VAL A 300 -11.97 -4.96 1.06
CA VAL A 300 -12.34 -3.79 0.25
C VAL A 300 -13.84 -3.84 -0.03
N ARG A 301 -14.30 -4.82 -0.82
CA ARG A 301 -15.68 -4.85 -1.32
C ARG A 301 -16.72 -5.09 -0.23
N SER A 302 -16.34 -5.73 0.87
CA SER A 302 -17.22 -5.93 2.04
C SER A 302 -17.66 -4.62 2.72
N VAL A 303 -16.89 -3.54 2.57
CA VAL A 303 -17.24 -2.21 3.09
C VAL A 303 -17.49 -1.19 1.99
N THR A 304 -16.99 -1.40 0.78
CA THR A 304 -17.20 -0.49 -0.36
C THR A 304 -18.28 -0.93 -1.33
N GLY A 305 -18.93 -2.08 -1.10
CA GLY A 305 -20.01 -2.59 -1.95
C GLY A 305 -21.24 -1.68 -2.01
N ASN A 306 -21.45 -0.88 -0.97
CA ASN A 306 -22.35 0.27 -1.01
C ASN A 306 -21.80 1.40 -0.13
N ARG A 307 -22.30 2.61 -0.37
CA ARG A 307 -21.78 3.82 0.28
C ARG A 307 -22.21 3.99 1.73
N ALA A 308 -23.39 3.49 2.11
CA ALA A 308 -23.88 3.55 3.48
C ALA A 308 -23.00 2.70 4.41
N ASP A 309 -22.63 1.50 3.96
CA ASP A 309 -21.73 0.60 4.69
C ASP A 309 -20.34 1.21 4.83
N TYR A 310 -19.82 1.84 3.78
CA TYR A 310 -18.55 2.56 3.87
C TYR A 310 -18.61 3.71 4.89
N ARG A 311 -19.69 4.51 4.88
CA ARG A 311 -19.89 5.58 5.88
C ARG A 311 -19.94 5.03 7.30
N ALA A 312 -20.63 3.92 7.53
CA ALA A 312 -20.66 3.24 8.83
C ALA A 312 -19.27 2.73 9.25
N ALA A 313 -18.51 2.16 8.31
CA ALA A 313 -17.12 1.73 8.54
C ALA A 313 -16.22 2.91 8.90
N ALA A 314 -16.28 3.99 8.12
CA ALA A 314 -15.50 5.20 8.34
C ALA A 314 -15.84 5.84 9.68
N ALA A 315 -17.13 5.97 10.02
CA ALA A 315 -17.57 6.48 11.31
C ALA A 315 -17.06 5.60 12.47
N GLY A 316 -17.13 4.27 12.36
CA GLY A 316 -16.61 3.35 13.37
C GLY A 316 -15.08 3.44 13.55
N VAL A 317 -14.34 3.63 12.45
CA VAL A 317 -12.89 3.84 12.49
C VAL A 317 -12.54 5.18 13.16
N LEU A 318 -13.20 6.27 12.76
CA LEU A 318 -12.95 7.59 13.32
C LEU A 318 -13.40 7.70 14.78
N ALA A 319 -14.50 7.07 15.18
CA ALA A 319 -14.91 7.04 16.58
C ALA A 319 -13.88 6.33 17.49
N ARG A 320 -13.12 5.39 16.93
CA ARG A 320 -12.15 4.58 17.68
C ARG A 320 -10.74 5.16 17.67
N PHE A 321 -10.34 5.82 16.58
CA PHE A 321 -8.95 6.24 16.35
C PHE A 321 -8.80 7.71 15.97
N GLY A 322 -9.90 8.42 15.74
CA GLY A 322 -9.95 9.83 15.34
C GLY A 322 -9.67 10.79 16.49
#